data_AF-A0A0F9HXN5-F1
#
_entry.id   AF-A0A0F9HXN5-F1
#
_cell.length_a   1.000
_cell.length_b   1.000
_cell.length_c   1.000
_cell.angle_alpha   90.00
_cell.angle_beta   90.00
_cell.angle_gamma   90.00
#
_symmetry.space_group_name_H-M   'P 1'
#
loop_
_entity.id
_entity.type
_entity.pdbx_description
1 polymer ?
#
loop_
_entity_poly.entity_id
_entity_poly.type
_entity_poly.pdbx_seq_one_letter_code
_entity_poly.pdbx_strand_id
1 'polypeptide(L)' 'MKLETAFSMDTSGIKYGPGVTREIGWDMEEQGSHRVMVVTDANLTESEPVAVTLESLRKHGIDAVLFDQASV' A
#
# COMPACT_ATOMS: atom_id res chain seq x y z
N MET A 1 22.74 12.84 -35.47
CA MET A 1 22.85 12.76 -34.00
C MET A 1 22.73 11.29 -33.61
N LYS A 2 23.65 10.77 -32.78
CA LYS A 2 23.44 9.48 -32.11
C LYS A 2 22.54 9.74 -30.89
N LEU A 3 21.40 9.08 -30.82
CA LEU A 3 20.53 9.10 -29.65
C LEU A 3 20.99 8.02 -28.67
N GLU A 4 20.88 8.27 -27.38
CA GLU A 4 21.04 7.24 -26.34
C GLU A 4 19.94 6.17 -26.47
N THR A 5 20.33 4.90 -26.35
CA THR A 5 19.45 3.74 -26.61
C THR A 5 19.30 2.79 -25.40
N ALA A 6 19.97 3.09 -24.28
CA ALA A 6 19.87 2.30 -23.07
C ALA A 6 18.98 3.01 -22.05
N PHE A 7 17.87 2.36 -21.69
CA PHE A 7 17.00 2.78 -20.60
C PHE A 7 16.91 1.63 -19.61
N SER A 8 17.19 1.91 -18.35
CA SER A 8 16.86 1.01 -17.25
C SER A 8 15.54 1.49 -16.67
N MET A 9 14.57 0.59 -16.58
CA MET A 9 13.30 0.83 -15.91
C MET A 9 13.25 -0.13 -14.74
N ASP A 10 13.35 0.42 -13.52
CA ASP A 10 12.97 -0.29 -12.33
C ASP A 10 11.44 -0.44 -12.37
N THR A 11 10.94 -1.68 -12.44
CA THR A 11 9.50 -1.91 -12.43
C THR A 11 9.03 -1.69 -11.01
N SER A 12 8.36 -0.56 -10.77
CA SER A 12 7.56 -0.40 -9.57
C SER A 12 6.60 -1.59 -9.47
N GLY A 13 6.48 -2.18 -8.28
CA GLY A 13 5.55 -3.28 -8.00
C GLY A 13 4.10 -2.83 -8.09
N ILE A 14 3.64 -2.45 -9.29
CA ILE A 14 2.30 -1.94 -9.54
C ILE A 14 1.34 -3.12 -9.61
N LYS A 15 0.34 -3.09 -8.74
CA LYS A 15 -0.84 -3.95 -8.82
C LYS A 15 -2.04 -3.14 -9.25
N TYR A 16 -2.79 -3.66 -10.21
CA TYR A 16 -3.96 -2.99 -10.76
C TYR A 16 -5.10 -3.98 -10.99
N GLY A 17 -6.32 -3.54 -10.64
CA GLY A 17 -7.55 -4.28 -10.88
C GLY A 17 -8.51 -4.20 -9.69
N PRO A 18 -9.77 -4.61 -9.87
CA PRO A 18 -10.72 -4.68 -8.77
C PRO A 18 -10.22 -5.61 -7.66
N GLY A 19 -10.14 -5.08 -6.44
CA GLY A 19 -9.85 -5.86 -5.24
C GLY A 19 -8.37 -6.02 -4.86
N VAL A 20 -7.44 -5.44 -5.60
CA VAL A 20 -5.99 -5.50 -5.30
C VAL A 20 -5.62 -4.95 -3.91
N THR A 21 -6.40 -4.04 -3.34
CA THR A 21 -6.22 -3.55 -1.96
C THR A 21 -6.21 -4.69 -0.93
N ARG A 22 -6.87 -5.81 -1.21
CA ARG A 22 -6.90 -6.99 -0.33
C ARG A 22 -5.56 -7.70 -0.23
N GLU A 23 -4.64 -7.46 -1.16
CA GLU A 23 -3.32 -8.11 -1.21
C GLU A 23 -2.28 -7.41 -0.34
N ILE A 24 -2.58 -6.22 0.22
CA ILE A 24 -1.59 -5.43 0.96
C ILE A 24 -1.00 -6.17 2.18
N GLY A 25 -1.80 -7.01 2.84
CA GLY A 25 -1.32 -7.85 3.93
C GLY A 25 -0.25 -8.86 3.48
N TRP A 26 -0.46 -9.52 2.34
CA TRP A 26 0.54 -10.40 1.72
C TRP A 26 1.80 -9.63 1.35
N ASP A 27 1.66 -8.44 0.77
CA ASP A 27 2.81 -7.64 0.35
C ASP A 27 3.68 -7.19 1.53
N MET A 28 3.06 -6.82 2.65
CA MET A 28 3.77 -6.46 3.86
C MET A 28 4.39 -7.68 4.55
N GLU A 29 3.74 -8.85 4.49
CA GLU A 29 4.28 -10.12 4.99
C GLU A 29 5.53 -10.55 4.21
N GLU A 30 5.49 -10.50 2.87
CA GLU A 30 6.64 -10.81 2.00
C GLU A 30 7.84 -9.87 2.25
N GLN A 31 7.56 -8.64 2.70
CA GLN A 31 8.59 -7.67 3.10
C GLN A 31 9.10 -7.89 4.53
N GLY A 32 8.57 -8.87 5.27
CA GLY A 32 8.93 -9.15 6.67
C GLY A 32 8.42 -8.08 7.65
N SER A 33 7.37 -7.35 7.29
CA SER A 33 6.80 -6.31 8.15
C SER A 33 5.95 -6.91 9.26
N HIS A 34 6.17 -6.46 10.49
CA HIS A 34 5.38 -6.88 11.66
C HIS A 34 4.50 -5.77 12.23
N ARG A 35 4.87 -4.51 11.97
CA ARG A 35 4.15 -3.32 12.42
C ARG A 35 4.26 -2.22 11.39
N VAL A 36 3.13 -1.63 10.99
CA VAL A 36 3.05 -0.64 9.92
C VAL A 36 2.17 0.54 10.31
N MET A 37 2.40 1.69 9.66
CA MET A 37 1.53 2.85 9.75
C MET A 37 0.72 2.98 8.45
N VAL A 38 -0.60 3.01 8.57
CA VAL A 38 -1.51 3.34 7.47
C VAL A 38 -1.75 4.84 7.52
N VAL A 39 -1.36 5.55 6.46
CA VAL A 39 -1.49 7.01 6.37
C VAL A 39 -2.63 7.36 5.44
N THR A 40 -3.53 8.22 5.90
CA THR A 40 -4.67 8.72 5.10
C THR A 40 -5.01 10.16 5.47
N ASP A 41 -5.85 10.79 4.65
CA ASP A 41 -6.58 12.02 4.96
C ASP A 41 -7.84 11.70 5.79
N ALA A 42 -8.30 12.67 6.59
CA ALA A 42 -9.40 12.50 7.54
C ALA A 42 -10.75 12.24 6.83
N ASN A 43 -10.92 12.70 5.60
CA ASN A 43 -12.13 12.46 4.82
C ASN A 43 -12.22 11.01 4.30
N LEU A 44 -11.13 10.24 4.39
CA LEU A 44 -11.04 8.86 3.91
C LEU A 44 -11.03 7.84 5.05
N THR A 45 -10.97 8.26 6.32
CA THR A 45 -10.89 7.36 7.49
C THR A 45 -11.96 6.27 7.48
N GLU A 46 -13.20 6.62 7.11
CA GLU A 46 -14.34 5.69 7.08
C GLU A 46 -14.58 5.06 5.69
N SER A 47 -13.67 5.25 4.75
CA SER A 47 -13.81 4.73 3.39
C SER A 47 -13.54 3.23 3.29
N GLU A 48 -14.17 2.57 2.31
CA GLU A 48 -13.95 1.14 2.04
C GLU A 48 -12.46 0.79 1.83
N PRO A 49 -11.65 1.55 1.06
CA PRO A 49 -10.24 1.23 0.89
C PRO A 49 -9.47 1.15 2.21
N VAL A 50 -9.69 2.09 3.13
CA VAL A 50 -9.02 2.10 4.44
C VAL A 50 -9.45 0.89 5.27
N ALA A 51 -10.76 0.60 5.30
CA ALA A 51 -11.29 -0.58 6.00
C ALA A 51 -10.68 -1.89 5.46
N VAL A 52 -10.62 -2.04 4.14
CA VAL A 52 -10.05 -3.23 3.46
C VAL A 52 -8.56 -3.36 3.74
N THR A 53 -7.80 -2.25 3.74
CA THR A 53 -6.38 -2.26 4.08
C THR A 53 -6.15 -2.75 5.51
N LEU A 54 -6.88 -2.20 6.48
CA LEU A 54 -6.77 -2.59 7.89
C LEU A 54 -7.18 -4.05 8.10
N GLU A 55 -8.24 -4.51 7.44
CA GLU A 55 -8.67 -5.92 7.49
C GLU A 55 -7.60 -6.85 6.90
N SER A 56 -7.03 -6.50 5.75
CA SER A 56 -5.98 -7.29 5.10
C SER A 56 -4.74 -7.41 5.99
N LEU A 57 -4.23 -6.29 6.53
CA LEU A 57 -3.10 -6.31 7.46
C LEU A 57 -3.38 -7.16 8.70
N ARG A 58 -4.58 -7.03 9.29
CA ARG A 58 -5.00 -7.84 10.44
C ARG A 58 -5.05 -9.34 10.13
N LYS A 59 -5.51 -9.74 8.94
CA LYS A 59 -5.55 -11.16 8.52
C LYS A 59 -4.16 -11.80 8.44
N HIS A 60 -3.15 -11.01 8.12
CA HIS A 60 -1.74 -11.43 8.08
C HIS A 60 -1.01 -11.23 9.41
N GLY A 61 -1.72 -10.86 10.49
CA GLY A 61 -1.12 -10.70 11.82
C GLY A 61 -0.21 -9.48 11.97
N ILE A 62 -0.37 -8.48 11.10
CA ILE A 62 0.45 -7.25 11.09
C ILE A 62 -0.22 -6.19 11.96
N ASP A 63 0.52 -5.63 12.91
CA ASP A 63 0.05 -4.53 13.76
C ASP A 63 -0.03 -3.23 12.95
N ALA A 64 -1.25 -2.74 12.70
CA ALA A 64 -1.49 -1.55 11.89
C ALA A 64 -1.95 -0.38 12.77
N VAL A 65 -1.25 0.75 12.66
CA VAL A 65 -1.64 2.02 13.29
C VAL A 65 -2.14 2.97 12.21
N LEU A 66 -3.38 3.45 12.34
CA LEU A 66 -3.95 4.44 11.43
C LEU A 66 -3.53 5.86 11.85
N PHE A 67 -3.00 6.63 10.90
CA PHE A 67 -2.80 8.07 10.99
C PHE A 67 -3.62 8.75 9.90
N ASP A 68 -4.62 9.53 10.29
CA ASP A 68 -5.61 10.11 9.38
C ASP A 68 -5.54 11.63 9.24
N GLN A 69 -4.46 12.26 9.70
CA GLN A 69 -4.33 13.72 9.71
C GLN A 69 -3.43 14.25 8.58
N ALA A 70 -3.24 13.48 7.50
CA ALA A 70 -2.47 13.95 6.36
C ALA A 70 -3.16 15.17 5.71
N SER A 71 -2.43 16.27 5.55
CA SER A 71 -2.89 17.52 4.93
C SER A 71 -1.72 18.26 4.27
N VAL A 72 -2.01 19.18 3.32
CA VAL A 72 -1.03 19.98 2.55
C VAL A 72 -1.30 21.46 2.71
#